data_AF-A0A6C2UDH4-F1
#
_entry.id   AF-A0A6C2UDH4-F1
#
_cell.length_a   1.000
_cell.length_b   1.000
_cell.length_c   1.000
_cell.angle_alpha   90.00
_cell.angle_beta   90.00
_cell.angle_gamma   90.00
#
_symmetry.space_group_name_H-M   'P 1'
#
loop_
_entity.id
_entity.type
_entity.pdbx_description
1 polymer ?
#
loop_
_entity_poly.entity_id
_entity_poly.type
_entity_poly.pdbx_seq_one_letter_code
_entity_poly.pdbx_strand_id
1 'polypeptide(L)'
;MIAALQPVWPNYKELEVYKDGSHGLAPGASGFAGVPMIAIPVRMITENPSVWDLKYEVKTYRDIALELASEAQKTLDYTYEVFVGDDNLIRYPETMQRSEWHGNVYIYNRVFPVMSGAIPLAEAYEIFGIHSDSVKKIDAVNQAMIDFLVADMTFHAVNGAECVRYPYSDEAQEKNPEQSEDFTHGSFDSRDFQLFYQSGRYDFGERYVQAMANTLVEVLDKGKGEFAERLNGKGTAKKGTPISYDGYIWYAAYRPEVYDIIIDHVLKNNIALKDSRYDSYCLFEILKLKDSRGGTPKLIYSNSFDDESSLNDWIIEGPGQVAIENGQLRI
;
A
#
# COMPACT_ATOMS: atom_id res chain seq x y z
N MET A 1 6.55 -34.07 -14.94
CA MET A 1 5.86 -33.53 -13.76
C MET A 1 6.38 -32.13 -13.57
N ILE A 2 5.62 -31.13 -14.02
CA ILE A 2 5.90 -29.73 -13.66
C ILE A 2 5.43 -29.61 -12.22
N ALA A 3 6.35 -29.39 -11.28
CA ALA A 3 5.97 -29.07 -9.93
C ALA A 3 5.10 -27.81 -10.00
N ALA A 4 3.84 -27.91 -9.59
CA ALA A 4 2.98 -26.75 -9.45
C ALA A 4 3.72 -25.77 -8.51
N LEU A 5 4.12 -24.62 -9.04
CA LEU A 5 4.58 -23.50 -8.25
C LEU A 5 3.39 -23.08 -7.38
N GLN A 6 3.34 -23.62 -6.16
CA GLN A 6 2.44 -23.13 -5.14
C GLN A 6 2.91 -21.72 -4.79
N PRO A 7 2.01 -20.72 -4.74
CA PRO A 7 2.39 -19.40 -4.25
C PRO A 7 2.99 -19.56 -2.85
N VAL A 8 4.12 -18.90 -2.61
CA VAL A 8 4.73 -18.87 -1.29
C VAL A 8 3.82 -18.01 -0.42
N TRP A 9 3.11 -18.64 0.49
CA TRP A 9 2.18 -17.95 1.37
C TRP A 9 2.94 -17.14 2.42
N PRO A 10 2.55 -15.88 2.70
CA PRO A 10 3.18 -15.04 3.73
C PRO A 10 2.90 -15.51 5.17
N ASN A 11 2.23 -16.66 5.35
CA ASN A 11 1.81 -17.23 6.62
C ASN A 11 2.96 -17.70 7.54
N TYR A 12 4.21 -17.37 7.21
CA TYR A 12 5.35 -17.80 8.00
C TYR A 12 5.61 -16.84 9.16
N LYS A 13 5.71 -17.43 10.36
CA LYS A 13 6.39 -16.82 11.49
C LYS A 13 7.84 -16.56 11.07
N GLU A 14 8.14 -15.35 10.62
CA GLU A 14 9.52 -14.94 10.47
C GLU A 14 10.12 -14.89 11.89
N LEU A 15 10.97 -15.88 12.18
CA LEU A 15 11.82 -15.85 13.36
C LEU A 15 13.10 -15.14 12.96
N GLU A 16 13.35 -13.97 13.53
CA GLU A 16 14.64 -13.31 13.42
C GLU A 16 15.64 -14.07 14.30
N VAL A 17 16.70 -14.59 13.69
CA VAL A 17 17.83 -15.21 14.40
C VAL A 17 18.85 -14.12 14.70
N TYR A 18 19.01 -13.78 15.97
CA TYR A 18 19.95 -12.75 16.40
C TYR A 18 21.38 -13.29 16.51
N LYS A 19 22.36 -12.38 16.63
CA LYS A 19 23.80 -12.72 16.70
C LYS A 19 24.18 -13.65 17.86
N ASP A 20 23.37 -13.68 18.92
CA ASP A 20 23.54 -14.55 20.09
C ASP A 20 22.86 -15.93 19.93
N GLY A 21 22.22 -16.18 18.78
CA GLY A 21 21.51 -17.43 18.48
C GLY A 21 20.10 -17.50 19.08
N SER A 22 19.63 -16.44 19.73
CA SER A 22 18.23 -16.33 20.16
C SER A 22 17.31 -16.13 18.94
N HIS A 23 16.04 -16.52 19.12
CA HIS A 23 15.00 -16.36 18.10
C HIS A 23 13.94 -15.42 18.65
N GLY A 24 13.68 -14.32 17.96
CA GLY A 24 12.54 -13.43 18.25
C GLY A 24 11.54 -13.44 17.11
N LEU A 25 10.30 -13.04 17.38
CA LEU A 25 9.39 -12.65 16.30
C LEU A 25 10.05 -11.52 15.52
N ALA A 26 10.21 -11.68 14.21
CA ALA A 26 10.56 -10.56 13.34
C ALA A 26 9.46 -9.49 13.47
N PRO A 27 9.79 -8.20 13.28
CA PRO A 27 8.76 -7.15 13.19
C PRO A 27 7.81 -7.49 12.04
N GLY A 28 6.68 -8.11 12.39
CA GLY A 28 5.80 -8.84 11.46
C GLY A 28 5.19 -7.99 10.36
N ALA A 29 5.32 -6.67 10.41
CA ALA A 29 4.84 -5.78 9.37
C ALA A 29 5.39 -6.09 7.96
N SER A 30 6.63 -6.60 7.81
CA SER A 30 7.13 -7.04 6.49
C SER A 30 6.51 -8.36 6.02
N GLY A 31 6.22 -9.28 6.93
CA GLY A 31 5.57 -10.57 6.62
C GLY A 31 4.09 -10.42 6.31
N PHE A 32 3.38 -9.54 7.03
CA PHE A 32 1.94 -9.31 6.84
C PHE A 32 1.62 -8.34 5.69
N ALA A 33 2.60 -7.57 5.21
CA ALA A 33 2.43 -6.70 4.03
C ALA A 33 2.12 -7.49 2.74
N GLY A 34 2.19 -8.82 2.76
CA GLY A 34 1.75 -9.68 1.67
C GLY A 34 0.23 -9.90 1.61
N VAL A 35 -0.54 -9.59 2.66
CA VAL A 35 -2.01 -9.81 2.67
C VAL A 35 -2.72 -9.12 1.49
N PRO A 36 -2.41 -7.86 1.13
CA PRO A 36 -2.97 -7.22 -0.06
C PRO A 36 -2.75 -8.02 -1.35
N MET A 37 -1.60 -8.69 -1.52
CA MET A 37 -1.29 -9.47 -2.72
C MET A 37 -2.23 -10.68 -2.90
N ILE A 38 -2.82 -11.17 -1.81
CA ILE A 38 -3.79 -12.28 -1.81
C ILE A 38 -5.22 -11.74 -1.87
N ALA A 39 -5.52 -10.71 -1.06
CA ALA A 39 -6.87 -10.17 -0.90
C ALA A 39 -7.37 -9.42 -2.14
N ILE A 40 -6.48 -8.78 -2.92
CA ILE A 40 -6.86 -8.09 -4.16
C ILE A 40 -7.45 -9.06 -5.20
N PRO A 41 -6.78 -10.17 -5.58
CA PRO A 41 -7.37 -11.19 -6.46
C PRO A 41 -8.70 -11.76 -5.93
N VAL A 42 -8.83 -11.95 -4.61
CA VAL A 42 -10.08 -12.40 -3.99
C VAL A 42 -11.21 -11.42 -4.30
N ARG A 43 -11.00 -10.14 -4.02
CA ARG A 43 -11.99 -9.09 -4.31
C ARG A 43 -12.32 -9.01 -5.80
N MET A 44 -11.31 -9.03 -6.67
CA MET A 44 -11.50 -8.99 -8.13
C MET A 44 -12.41 -10.12 -8.61
N ILE A 45 -12.21 -11.35 -8.15
CA ILE A 45 -13.09 -12.46 -8.50
C ILE A 45 -14.47 -12.28 -7.88
N THR A 46 -14.52 -11.86 -6.62
CA THR A 46 -15.77 -11.78 -5.85
C THR A 46 -16.72 -10.71 -6.38
N GLU A 47 -16.21 -9.55 -6.78
CA GLU A 47 -17.00 -8.46 -7.39
C GLU A 47 -17.50 -8.80 -8.81
N ASN A 48 -17.04 -9.89 -9.42
CA ASN A 48 -17.37 -10.27 -10.79
C ASN A 48 -18.03 -11.66 -10.87
N PRO A 49 -19.34 -11.78 -10.54
CA PRO A 49 -20.05 -13.05 -10.60
C PRO A 49 -20.00 -13.78 -11.94
N SER A 50 -19.82 -13.05 -13.04
CA SER A 50 -19.71 -13.62 -14.40
C SER A 50 -18.51 -14.57 -14.57
N VAL A 51 -17.44 -14.42 -13.78
CA VAL A 51 -16.28 -15.30 -13.85
C VAL A 51 -16.33 -16.46 -12.88
N TRP A 52 -17.29 -16.49 -11.94
CA TRP A 52 -17.30 -17.43 -10.82
C TRP A 52 -17.26 -18.90 -11.25
N ASP A 53 -18.04 -19.26 -12.28
CA ASP A 53 -18.13 -20.63 -12.79
C ASP A 53 -17.08 -20.96 -13.87
N LEU A 54 -16.33 -19.96 -14.34
CA LEU A 54 -15.19 -20.20 -15.23
C LEU A 54 -14.12 -20.98 -14.49
N LYS A 55 -13.35 -21.79 -15.22
CA LYS A 55 -12.35 -22.69 -14.62
C LYS A 55 -10.95 -22.30 -15.01
N TYR A 56 -10.06 -22.33 -14.03
CA TYR A 56 -8.62 -22.40 -14.23
C TYR A 56 -8.17 -23.79 -13.79
N GLU A 57 -7.59 -24.54 -14.73
CA GLU A 57 -7.36 -25.99 -14.60
C GLU A 57 -8.64 -26.75 -14.20
N VAL A 58 -8.73 -27.23 -12.95
CA VAL A 58 -9.85 -28.03 -12.43
C VAL A 58 -10.73 -27.27 -11.44
N LYS A 59 -10.33 -26.08 -11.00
CA LYS A 59 -11.03 -25.27 -9.99
C LYS A 59 -11.82 -24.16 -10.66
N THR A 60 -12.99 -23.83 -10.11
CA THR A 60 -13.70 -22.61 -10.51
C THR A 60 -12.99 -21.38 -9.94
N TYR A 61 -13.13 -20.20 -10.56
CA TYR A 61 -12.58 -18.98 -9.96
C TYR A 61 -13.18 -18.70 -8.59
N ARG A 62 -14.45 -19.06 -8.36
CA ARG A 62 -15.05 -18.99 -7.03
C ARG A 62 -14.31 -19.86 -6.01
N ASP A 63 -13.99 -21.11 -6.35
CA ASP A 63 -13.22 -21.99 -5.46
C ASP A 63 -11.82 -21.43 -5.18
N ILE A 64 -11.16 -20.87 -6.20
CA ILE A 64 -9.86 -20.21 -6.07
C ILE A 64 -9.95 -19.02 -5.12
N ALA A 65 -10.96 -18.15 -5.27
CA ALA A 65 -11.16 -17.00 -4.39
C ALA A 65 -11.38 -17.42 -2.94
N LEU A 66 -12.18 -18.47 -2.69
CA LEU A 66 -12.41 -18.98 -1.34
C LEU A 66 -11.14 -19.57 -0.71
N GLU A 67 -10.29 -20.24 -1.49
CA GLU A 67 -9.00 -20.77 -1.02
C GLU A 67 -8.03 -19.64 -0.70
N LEU A 68 -7.88 -18.65 -1.59
CA LEU A 68 -7.06 -17.46 -1.34
C LEU A 68 -7.55 -16.69 -0.10
N ALA A 69 -8.86 -16.50 0.04
CA ALA A 69 -9.47 -15.85 1.20
C ALA A 69 -9.17 -16.60 2.51
N SER A 70 -9.21 -17.93 2.47
CA SER A 70 -8.86 -18.78 3.62
C SER A 70 -7.39 -18.64 4.01
N GLU A 71 -6.47 -18.56 3.04
CA GLU A 71 -5.04 -18.34 3.34
C GLU A 71 -4.78 -16.93 3.90
N ALA A 72 -5.42 -15.89 3.35
CA ALA A 72 -5.34 -14.54 3.89
C ALA A 72 -5.88 -14.46 5.33
N GLN A 73 -6.99 -15.16 5.62
CA GLN A 73 -7.58 -15.21 6.96
C GLN A 73 -6.62 -15.79 7.99
N LYS A 74 -5.85 -16.83 7.65
CA LYS A 74 -4.84 -17.39 8.57
C LYS A 74 -3.80 -16.35 8.96
N THR A 75 -3.39 -15.49 8.02
CA THR A 75 -2.49 -14.38 8.33
C THR A 75 -3.16 -13.41 9.32
N LEU A 76 -4.40 -12.97 9.04
CA LEU A 76 -5.12 -12.05 9.91
C LEU A 76 -5.42 -12.63 11.29
N ASP A 77 -5.81 -13.90 11.37
CA ASP A 77 -6.07 -14.58 12.65
C ASP A 77 -4.82 -14.57 13.53
N TYR A 78 -3.66 -14.90 12.95
CA TYR A 78 -2.40 -14.83 13.66
C TYR A 78 -2.04 -13.39 14.06
N THR A 79 -2.20 -12.42 13.16
CA THR A 79 -1.94 -11.01 13.47
C THR A 79 -2.82 -10.54 14.61
N TYR A 80 -4.11 -10.89 14.59
CA TYR A 80 -5.06 -10.47 15.62
C TYR A 80 -4.92 -11.25 16.92
N GLU A 81 -4.40 -12.47 16.90
CA GLU A 81 -4.09 -13.23 18.12
C GLU A 81 -2.87 -12.66 18.85
N VAL A 82 -1.85 -12.21 18.10
CA VAL A 82 -0.55 -11.86 18.66
C VAL A 82 -0.35 -10.36 18.88
N PHE A 83 -0.91 -9.52 18.01
CA PHE A 83 -0.59 -8.09 17.95
C PHE A 83 -1.76 -7.18 18.32
N VAL A 84 -3.01 -7.68 18.32
CA VAL A 84 -4.18 -6.85 18.65
C VAL A 84 -4.46 -6.91 20.15
N GLY A 85 -4.52 -5.74 20.79
CA GLY A 85 -4.90 -5.59 22.20
C GLY A 85 -6.42 -5.58 22.41
N ASP A 86 -6.85 -5.54 23.68
CA ASP A 86 -8.27 -5.48 24.07
C ASP A 86 -9.01 -4.23 23.55
N ASP A 87 -8.26 -3.19 23.18
CA ASP A 87 -8.75 -1.95 22.57
C ASP A 87 -8.75 -1.99 21.02
N ASN A 88 -8.54 -3.17 20.44
CA ASN A 88 -8.49 -3.45 19.00
C ASN A 88 -7.36 -2.78 18.23
N LEU A 89 -6.36 -2.21 18.91
CA LEU A 89 -5.21 -1.60 18.24
C LEU A 89 -4.10 -2.63 18.00
N ILE A 90 -3.54 -2.61 16.79
CA ILE A 90 -2.44 -3.48 16.34
C ILE A 90 -1.12 -2.89 16.82
N ARG A 91 -0.44 -3.58 17.74
CA ARG A 91 0.83 -3.13 18.32
C ARG A 91 1.85 -4.25 18.39
N TYR A 92 3.13 -3.88 18.46
CA TYR A 92 4.17 -4.87 18.73
C TYR A 92 4.08 -5.36 20.18
N PRO A 93 3.87 -6.67 20.42
CA PRO A 93 3.69 -7.19 21.76
C PRO A 93 4.99 -7.14 22.55
N GLU A 94 4.90 -7.07 23.88
CA GLU A 94 6.05 -7.14 24.79
C GLU A 94 6.86 -8.45 24.64
N THR A 95 6.22 -9.50 24.10
CA THR A 95 6.86 -10.80 23.82
C THR A 95 7.84 -10.77 22.65
N MET A 96 7.91 -9.67 21.90
CA MET A 96 8.97 -9.44 20.91
C MET A 96 10.31 -9.30 21.63
N GLN A 97 11.28 -10.18 21.37
CA GLN A 97 12.53 -10.26 22.16
C GLN A 97 13.48 -9.04 22.06
N ARG A 98 13.14 -7.99 21.32
CA ARG A 98 13.90 -6.73 21.38
C ARG A 98 13.61 -6.03 22.69
N SER A 99 14.53 -6.17 23.65
CA SER A 99 14.41 -5.58 25.00
C SER A 99 14.25 -4.05 25.00
N GLU A 100 14.69 -3.39 23.93
CA GLU A 100 14.45 -1.96 23.68
C GLU A 100 12.97 -1.61 23.49
N TRP A 101 12.14 -2.60 23.16
CA TRP A 101 10.69 -2.52 22.94
C TRP A 101 9.92 -3.18 24.10
N HIS A 102 10.60 -3.62 25.16
CA HIS A 102 9.96 -4.16 26.36
C HIS A 102 9.45 -3.02 27.24
N GLY A 103 8.18 -3.09 27.65
CA GLY A 103 7.54 -2.14 28.57
C GLY A 103 6.78 -0.99 27.90
N ASN A 104 6.97 -0.76 26.60
CA ASN A 104 6.18 0.20 25.81
C ASN A 104 5.68 -0.48 24.53
N VAL A 105 4.36 -0.70 24.47
CA VAL A 105 3.67 -1.34 23.35
C VAL A 105 3.31 -0.24 22.33
N TYR A 106 4.12 -0.09 21.28
CA TYR A 106 3.97 1.00 20.30
C TYR A 106 3.27 0.58 19.01
N ILE A 107 2.56 1.53 18.40
CA ILE A 107 2.02 1.43 17.05
C ILE A 107 3.03 2.00 16.05
N TYR A 108 3.24 1.29 14.95
CA TYR A 108 4.01 1.78 13.81
C TYR A 108 3.11 1.70 12.58
N ASN A 109 3.12 2.72 11.73
CA ASN A 109 2.34 2.74 10.49
C ASN A 109 2.62 1.57 9.53
N ARG A 110 3.72 0.85 9.70
CA ARG A 110 3.99 -0.40 8.95
C ARG A 110 2.90 -1.47 9.09
N VAL A 111 1.97 -1.32 10.03
CA VAL A 111 0.80 -2.21 10.14
C VAL A 111 -0.34 -1.86 9.16
N PHE A 112 -0.31 -0.70 8.50
CA PHE A 112 -1.35 -0.28 7.55
C PHE A 112 -1.58 -1.26 6.39
N PRO A 113 -0.56 -1.94 5.82
CA PRO A 113 -0.77 -3.01 4.85
C PRO A 113 -1.65 -4.17 5.35
N VAL A 114 -1.66 -4.45 6.66
CA VAL A 114 -2.57 -5.45 7.24
C VAL A 114 -4.01 -4.97 7.15
N MET A 115 -4.23 -3.70 7.50
CA MET A 115 -5.55 -3.08 7.45
C MET A 115 -6.07 -3.00 6.02
N SER A 116 -5.22 -2.57 5.08
CA SER A 116 -5.57 -2.47 3.66
C SER A 116 -5.78 -3.84 3.03
N GLY A 117 -5.04 -4.87 3.44
CA GLY A 117 -5.28 -6.25 3.04
C GLY A 117 -6.58 -6.85 3.62
N ALA A 118 -7.00 -6.43 4.81
CA ALA A 118 -8.22 -6.92 5.46
C ALA A 118 -9.51 -6.34 4.85
N ILE A 119 -9.46 -5.13 4.27
CA ILE A 119 -10.61 -4.48 3.61
C ILE A 119 -11.20 -5.34 2.47
N PRO A 120 -10.44 -5.70 1.42
CA PRO A 120 -10.94 -6.52 0.32
C PRO A 120 -11.46 -7.89 0.78
N LEU A 121 -10.87 -8.43 1.86
CA LEU A 121 -11.30 -9.70 2.42
C LEU A 121 -12.66 -9.61 3.11
N ALA A 122 -12.89 -8.56 3.91
CA ALA A 122 -14.18 -8.29 4.54
C ALA A 122 -15.28 -8.06 3.49
N GLU A 123 -15.00 -7.25 2.47
CA GLU A 123 -15.90 -7.01 1.33
C GLU A 123 -16.26 -8.32 0.62
N ALA A 124 -15.27 -9.17 0.36
CA ALA A 124 -15.49 -10.47 -0.28
C ALA A 124 -16.35 -11.42 0.58
N TYR A 125 -16.13 -11.46 1.89
CA TYR A 125 -16.94 -12.24 2.81
C TYR A 125 -18.39 -11.81 2.86
N GLU A 126 -18.66 -10.51 2.82
CA GLU A 126 -20.01 -9.96 2.74
C GLU A 126 -20.70 -10.37 1.44
N ILE A 127 -20.02 -10.25 0.29
CA ILE A 127 -20.56 -10.65 -1.02
C ILE A 127 -20.84 -12.15 -1.09
N PHE A 128 -19.94 -12.98 -0.55
CA PHE A 128 -20.15 -14.43 -0.49
C PHE A 128 -21.15 -14.87 0.59
N GLY A 129 -21.50 -14.00 1.55
CA GLY A 129 -22.39 -14.31 2.66
C GLY A 129 -21.77 -15.29 3.66
N ILE A 130 -20.46 -15.19 3.92
CA ILE A 130 -19.70 -16.09 4.81
C ILE A 130 -18.91 -15.28 5.85
N HIS A 131 -18.41 -15.94 6.90
CA HIS A 131 -17.46 -15.37 7.87
C HIS A 131 -17.87 -14.01 8.50
N SER A 132 -19.16 -13.82 8.81
CA SER A 132 -19.67 -12.57 9.39
C SER A 132 -18.98 -12.14 10.69
N ASP A 133 -18.48 -13.09 11.48
CA ASP A 133 -17.76 -12.78 12.72
C ASP A 133 -16.33 -12.30 12.43
N SER A 134 -15.68 -12.80 11.37
CA SER A 134 -14.40 -12.27 10.90
C SER A 134 -14.56 -10.85 10.38
N VAL A 135 -15.63 -10.57 9.62
CA VAL A 135 -15.96 -9.22 9.14
C VAL A 135 -16.07 -8.23 10.32
N LYS A 136 -16.86 -8.56 11.34
CA LYS A 136 -17.00 -7.71 12.55
C LYS A 136 -15.67 -7.46 13.24
N LYS A 137 -14.80 -8.49 13.32
CA LYS A 137 -13.48 -8.35 13.96
C LYS A 137 -12.55 -7.47 13.14
N ILE A 138 -12.53 -7.65 11.81
CA ILE A 138 -11.79 -6.79 10.88
C ILE A 138 -12.24 -5.34 11.05
N ASP A 139 -13.56 -5.11 11.10
CA ASP A 139 -14.10 -3.76 11.23
C ASP A 139 -13.71 -3.08 12.53
N ALA A 140 -13.82 -3.80 13.65
CA ALA A 140 -13.46 -3.27 14.95
C ALA A 140 -11.98 -2.88 15.02
N VAL A 141 -11.09 -3.72 14.47
CA VAL A 141 -9.64 -3.46 14.43
C VAL A 141 -9.31 -2.31 13.50
N ASN A 142 -9.82 -2.34 12.27
CA ASN A 142 -9.51 -1.30 11.30
C ASN A 142 -10.08 0.06 11.72
N GLN A 143 -11.32 0.12 12.24
CA GLN A 143 -11.88 1.38 12.75
C GLN A 143 -11.04 1.95 13.88
N ALA A 144 -10.68 1.13 14.88
CA ALA A 144 -9.86 1.59 16.00
C ALA A 144 -8.50 2.12 15.52
N MET A 145 -7.85 1.42 14.58
CA MET A 145 -6.57 1.85 14.02
C MET A 145 -6.68 3.13 13.17
N ILE A 146 -7.77 3.31 12.42
CA ILE A 146 -8.03 4.54 11.68
C ILE A 146 -8.29 5.71 12.63
N ASP A 147 -9.09 5.52 13.67
CA ASP A 147 -9.36 6.54 14.69
C ASP A 147 -8.05 6.98 15.36
N PHE A 148 -7.19 6.01 15.68
CA PHE A 148 -5.86 6.24 16.22
C PHE A 148 -4.99 7.09 15.28
N LEU A 149 -4.87 6.68 14.02
CA LEU A 149 -4.10 7.39 12.99
C LEU A 149 -4.61 8.83 12.81
N VAL A 150 -5.93 9.00 12.67
CA VAL A 150 -6.55 10.31 12.46
C VAL A 150 -6.32 11.23 13.65
N ALA A 151 -6.36 10.71 14.87
CA ALA A 151 -6.07 11.48 16.07
C ALA A 151 -4.62 11.98 16.12
N ASP A 152 -3.70 11.24 15.48
CA ASP A 152 -2.27 11.54 15.47
C ASP A 152 -1.83 12.41 14.26
N MET A 153 -2.70 12.58 13.28
CA MET A 153 -2.49 13.49 12.16
C MET A 153 -2.54 14.97 12.58
N THR A 154 -1.49 15.72 12.26
CA THR A 154 -1.40 17.17 12.48
C THR A 154 -1.64 17.94 11.18
N PHE A 155 -2.70 18.74 11.16
CA PHE A 155 -3.06 19.60 10.03
C PHE A 155 -2.53 21.02 10.21
N HIS A 156 -2.06 21.64 9.12
CA HIS A 156 -1.54 23.00 9.11
C HIS A 156 -1.69 23.63 7.72
N ALA A 157 -1.72 24.96 7.65
CA ALA A 157 -1.86 25.68 6.39
C ALA A 157 -0.49 26.05 5.79
N VAL A 158 -0.27 25.74 4.52
CA VAL A 158 0.91 26.14 3.73
C VAL A 158 0.43 26.68 2.39
N ASN A 159 0.87 27.89 2.01
CA ASN A 159 0.45 28.58 0.78
C ASN A 159 -1.07 28.65 0.57
N GLY A 160 -1.86 28.65 1.64
CA GLY A 160 -3.33 28.68 1.58
C GLY A 160 -4.00 27.31 1.40
N ALA A 161 -3.24 26.21 1.35
CA ALA A 161 -3.76 24.85 1.32
C ALA A 161 -3.59 24.17 2.70
N GLU A 162 -4.57 23.34 3.09
CA GLU A 162 -4.43 22.47 4.28
C GLU A 162 -3.52 21.29 3.93
N CYS A 163 -2.45 21.13 4.69
CA CYS A 163 -1.46 20.06 4.61
C CYS A 163 -1.48 19.23 5.89
N VAL A 164 -1.05 17.98 5.79
CA VAL A 164 -0.98 17.03 6.91
C VAL A 164 0.43 16.49 7.11
N ARG A 165 0.80 16.26 8.38
CA ARG A 165 1.94 15.43 8.77
C ARG A 165 1.48 14.45 9.85
N TYR A 166 2.11 13.29 9.90
CA TYR A 166 1.91 12.27 10.94
C TYR A 166 3.27 11.63 11.24
N PRO A 167 3.49 11.06 12.43
CA PRO A 167 4.74 10.39 12.77
C PRO A 167 4.77 8.96 12.21
N TYR A 168 5.96 8.38 12.19
CA TYR A 168 6.15 6.98 11.80
C TYR A 168 5.63 5.99 12.85
N SER A 169 5.73 6.39 14.12
CA SER A 169 5.26 5.60 15.27
C SER A 169 5.14 6.46 16.51
N ASP A 170 4.38 5.96 17.49
CA ASP A 170 4.25 6.54 18.82
C ASP A 170 5.63 6.68 19.49
N GLU A 171 6.48 5.67 19.34
CA GLU A 171 7.86 5.69 19.83
C GLU A 171 8.65 6.87 19.23
N ALA A 172 8.52 7.07 17.92
CA ALA A 172 9.25 8.12 17.23
C ALA A 172 8.76 9.50 17.66
N GLN A 173 7.46 9.63 17.91
CA GLN A 173 6.85 10.84 18.43
C GLN A 173 7.27 11.13 19.87
N GLU A 174 7.28 10.11 20.76
CA GLU A 174 7.76 10.25 22.14
C GLU A 174 9.22 10.70 22.20
N LYS A 175 10.08 10.12 21.35
CA LYS A 175 11.51 10.49 21.28
C LYS A 175 11.73 11.86 20.67
N ASN A 176 10.91 12.26 19.71
CA ASN A 176 10.99 13.55 19.04
C ASN A 176 9.60 13.98 18.54
N PRO A 177 8.91 14.89 19.24
CA PRO A 177 7.58 15.35 18.86
C PRO A 177 7.51 16.05 17.49
N GLU A 178 8.66 16.48 16.95
CA GLU A 178 8.76 17.06 15.59
C GLU A 178 9.11 16.02 14.52
N GLN A 179 9.28 14.75 14.90
CA GLN A 179 9.43 13.65 13.96
C GLN A 179 8.14 13.53 13.17
N SER A 180 8.30 13.51 11.85
CA SER A 180 7.24 13.14 10.94
C SER A 180 7.71 11.97 10.10
N GLU A 181 6.77 11.34 9.42
CA GLU A 181 7.06 10.32 8.43
C GLU A 181 8.09 10.82 7.41
N ASP A 182 8.91 9.90 6.90
CA ASP A 182 9.78 10.12 5.78
C ASP A 182 9.09 9.95 4.44
N PHE A 183 9.60 10.67 3.44
CA PHE A 183 9.02 10.73 2.11
C PHE A 183 8.97 9.36 1.42
N THR A 184 9.96 8.50 1.64
CA THR A 184 10.02 7.19 0.98
C THR A 184 8.98 6.26 1.58
N HIS A 185 8.90 6.20 2.91
CA HIS A 185 7.92 5.37 3.60
C HIS A 185 6.49 5.88 3.43
N GLY A 186 6.29 7.20 3.46
CA GLY A 186 4.97 7.82 3.27
C GLY A 186 4.32 7.51 1.92
N SER A 187 5.08 7.07 0.91
CA SER A 187 4.52 6.54 -0.34
C SER A 187 3.74 5.24 -0.10
N PHE A 188 4.25 4.34 0.75
CA PHE A 188 3.54 3.11 1.08
C PHE A 188 2.23 3.42 1.82
N ASP A 189 2.31 4.25 2.87
CA ASP A 189 1.13 4.70 3.61
C ASP A 189 0.10 5.36 2.69
N SER A 190 0.57 6.11 1.69
CA SER A 190 -0.32 6.79 0.75
C SER A 190 -1.15 5.84 -0.09
N ARG A 191 -0.65 4.64 -0.39
CA ARG A 191 -1.47 3.60 -1.04
C ARG A 191 -2.56 3.10 -0.10
N ASP A 192 -2.19 2.86 1.15
CA ASP A 192 -3.12 2.41 2.18
C ASP A 192 -4.22 3.47 2.40
N PHE A 193 -3.86 4.75 2.44
CA PHE A 193 -4.80 5.87 2.58
C PHE A 193 -5.79 5.95 1.43
N GLN A 194 -5.35 5.67 0.18
CA GLN A 194 -6.28 5.57 -0.93
C GLN A 194 -7.29 4.45 -0.70
N LEU A 195 -6.85 3.28 -0.22
CA LEU A 195 -7.73 2.15 0.02
C LEU A 195 -8.69 2.40 1.19
N PHE A 196 -8.21 3.04 2.25
CA PHE A 196 -9.04 3.46 3.39
C PHE A 196 -10.16 4.39 2.91
N TYR A 197 -9.81 5.42 2.14
CA TYR A 197 -10.77 6.35 1.57
C TYR A 197 -11.75 5.68 0.61
N GLN A 198 -11.25 4.93 -0.38
CA GLN A 198 -12.07 4.31 -1.41
C GLN A 198 -13.01 3.24 -0.87
N SER A 199 -12.64 2.55 0.22
CA SER A 199 -13.52 1.58 0.87
C SER A 199 -14.81 2.20 1.40
N GLY A 200 -14.74 3.48 1.82
CA GLY A 200 -15.83 4.14 2.53
C GLY A 200 -16.23 3.49 3.86
N ARG A 201 -15.45 2.51 4.35
CA ARG A 201 -15.84 1.63 5.46
C ARG A 201 -15.50 2.20 6.84
N TYR A 202 -14.49 3.08 6.94
CA TYR A 202 -13.87 3.46 8.22
C TYR A 202 -13.70 4.96 8.47
N ASP A 203 -14.66 5.81 8.08
CA ASP A 203 -14.64 7.27 8.32
C ASP A 203 -13.36 8.02 7.89
N PHE A 204 -12.51 7.41 7.07
CA PHE A 204 -11.31 8.01 6.48
C PHE A 204 -11.71 8.85 5.26
N GLY A 205 -12.22 10.06 5.52
CA GLY A 205 -12.79 10.94 4.49
C GLY A 205 -11.81 11.59 3.50
N GLU A 206 -12.37 12.21 2.47
CA GLU A 206 -11.65 12.89 1.38
C GLU A 206 -10.65 13.95 1.87
N ARG A 207 -10.95 14.60 3.00
CA ARG A 207 -10.06 15.60 3.63
C ARG A 207 -8.64 15.06 3.83
N TYR A 208 -8.49 13.82 4.29
CA TYR A 208 -7.18 13.24 4.60
C TYR A 208 -6.32 13.06 3.35
N VAL A 209 -6.91 12.50 2.29
CA VAL A 209 -6.21 12.29 1.01
C VAL A 209 -5.93 13.61 0.31
N GLN A 210 -6.85 14.58 0.37
CA GLN A 210 -6.62 15.91 -0.20
C GLN A 210 -5.51 16.67 0.55
N ALA A 211 -5.48 16.60 1.88
CA ALA A 211 -4.43 17.22 2.68
C ALA A 211 -3.05 16.60 2.38
N MET A 212 -2.99 15.29 2.16
CA MET A 212 -1.74 14.62 1.77
C MET A 212 -1.30 15.01 0.35
N ALA A 213 -2.23 15.13 -0.59
CA ALA A 213 -1.95 15.68 -1.93
C ALA A 213 -1.36 17.09 -1.85
N ASN A 214 -1.89 17.94 -0.97
CA ASN A 214 -1.35 19.27 -0.72
C ASN A 214 0.03 19.21 -0.06
N THR A 215 0.25 18.33 0.93
CA THR A 215 1.57 18.15 1.55
C THR A 215 2.65 17.83 0.51
N LEU A 216 2.33 16.99 -0.48
CA LEU A 216 3.27 16.64 -1.55
C LEU A 216 3.74 17.87 -2.34
N VAL A 217 2.82 18.76 -2.69
CA VAL A 217 3.15 19.92 -3.53
C VAL A 217 3.68 21.09 -2.70
N GLU A 218 3.03 21.41 -1.58
CA GLU A 218 3.31 22.64 -0.84
C GLU A 218 4.47 22.50 0.15
N VAL A 219 4.76 21.29 0.62
CA VAL A 219 5.74 21.05 1.69
C VAL A 219 6.93 20.24 1.20
N LEU A 220 6.64 19.16 0.49
CA LEU A 220 7.63 18.17 0.10
C LEU A 220 8.37 18.55 -1.17
N ASP A 221 7.69 19.00 -2.22
CA ASP A 221 8.34 19.44 -3.46
C ASP A 221 9.27 20.64 -3.19
N LYS A 222 10.54 20.49 -3.53
CA LYS A 222 11.55 21.57 -3.50
C LYS A 222 11.82 22.15 -4.88
N GLY A 223 11.09 21.69 -5.88
CA GLY A 223 11.29 22.00 -7.28
C GLY A 223 12.49 21.25 -7.86
N LYS A 224 12.59 21.30 -9.19
CA LYS A 224 13.66 20.67 -9.96
C LYS A 224 13.81 19.17 -9.64
N GLY A 225 12.74 18.44 -9.36
CA GLY A 225 12.80 16.99 -9.07
C GLY A 225 13.50 16.63 -7.76
N GLU A 226 13.45 17.50 -6.76
CA GLU A 226 13.95 17.25 -5.40
C GLU A 226 12.80 17.30 -4.40
N PHE A 227 12.83 16.40 -3.41
CA PHE A 227 11.84 16.35 -2.33
C PHE A 227 12.50 16.52 -0.96
N ALA A 228 11.76 17.07 0.00
CA ALA A 228 12.13 16.96 1.42
C ALA A 228 12.20 15.50 1.85
N GLU A 229 13.04 15.20 2.83
CA GLU A 229 13.14 13.85 3.42
C GLU A 229 11.92 13.51 4.28
N ARG A 230 11.27 14.51 4.87
CA ARG A 230 10.24 14.35 5.90
C ARG A 230 8.99 15.15 5.58
N LEU A 231 7.81 14.67 5.99
CA LEU A 231 6.52 15.36 5.80
C LEU A 231 6.44 16.75 6.45
N ASN A 232 7.33 17.06 7.39
CA ASN A 232 7.50 18.42 7.93
C ASN A 232 8.35 19.35 7.05
N GLY A 233 8.73 18.91 5.84
CA GLY A 233 9.47 19.70 4.85
C GLY A 233 10.98 19.79 5.09
N LYS A 234 11.52 19.11 6.11
CA LYS A 234 12.95 19.11 6.45
C LYS A 234 13.72 18.02 5.69
N GLY A 235 15.03 18.24 5.57
CA GLY A 235 15.97 17.32 4.93
C GLY A 235 15.81 17.26 3.42
N THR A 236 16.53 16.31 2.81
CA THR A 236 16.46 16.03 1.38
C THR A 236 16.28 14.53 1.19
N ALA A 237 15.23 14.15 0.46
CA ALA A 237 14.93 12.75 0.20
C ALA A 237 16.13 12.06 -0.45
N LYS A 238 16.49 10.89 0.09
CA LYS A 238 17.51 10.03 -0.51
C LYS A 238 16.92 9.30 -1.71
N LYS A 239 17.81 8.82 -2.59
CA LYS A 239 17.40 7.96 -3.70
C LYS A 239 16.79 6.66 -3.16
N GLY A 240 15.55 6.40 -3.52
CA GLY A 240 14.79 5.20 -3.22
C GLY A 240 14.65 4.27 -4.43
N THR A 241 13.79 3.27 -4.29
CA THR A 241 13.36 2.37 -5.36
C THR A 241 12.03 2.86 -5.96
N PRO A 242 11.60 2.37 -7.14
CA PRO A 242 10.31 2.75 -7.76
C PRO A 242 9.10 2.75 -6.81
N ILE A 243 9.00 1.68 -6.03
CA ILE A 243 7.93 1.42 -5.05
C ILE A 243 7.90 2.50 -3.93
N SER A 244 8.96 3.29 -3.78
CA SER A 244 9.06 4.40 -2.83
C SER A 244 8.33 5.67 -3.27
N TYR A 245 7.70 5.69 -4.46
CA TYR A 245 7.13 6.93 -5.03
C TYR A 245 5.77 6.77 -5.72
N ASP A 246 5.47 5.58 -6.23
CA ASP A 246 4.22 5.24 -6.92
C ASP A 246 2.96 5.42 -6.06
N GLY A 247 3.03 5.29 -4.74
CA GLY A 247 1.87 5.52 -3.88
C GLY A 247 1.41 6.98 -3.85
N TYR A 248 2.29 7.91 -4.23
CA TYR A 248 1.93 9.31 -4.39
C TYR A 248 1.22 9.63 -5.70
N ILE A 249 1.32 8.78 -6.72
CA ILE A 249 0.77 9.06 -8.06
C ILE A 249 -0.76 9.26 -8.01
N TRP A 250 -1.43 8.57 -7.08
CA TRP A 250 -2.88 8.60 -6.92
C TRP A 250 -3.39 9.98 -6.49
N TYR A 251 -2.56 10.79 -5.83
CA TYR A 251 -2.92 12.15 -5.46
C TYR A 251 -3.02 13.09 -6.66
N ALA A 252 -2.59 12.68 -7.86
CA ALA A 252 -2.82 13.43 -9.09
C ALA A 252 -4.32 13.64 -9.39
N ALA A 253 -5.21 12.82 -8.82
CA ALA A 253 -6.66 13.04 -8.89
C ALA A 253 -7.10 14.35 -8.19
N TYR A 254 -6.35 14.80 -7.17
CA TYR A 254 -6.63 16.02 -6.39
C TYR A 254 -5.72 17.18 -6.80
N ARG A 255 -4.47 16.89 -7.16
CA ARG A 255 -3.43 17.84 -7.55
C ARG A 255 -2.73 17.32 -8.81
N PRO A 256 -3.25 17.60 -10.02
CA PRO A 256 -2.74 17.03 -11.27
C PRO A 256 -1.24 17.19 -11.48
N GLU A 257 -0.64 18.26 -10.95
CA GLU A 257 0.79 18.53 -10.99
C GLU A 257 1.65 17.51 -10.23
N VAL A 258 1.11 16.78 -9.24
CA VAL A 258 1.83 15.73 -8.49
C VAL A 258 2.47 14.72 -9.44
N TYR A 259 1.78 14.40 -10.53
CA TYR A 259 2.30 13.48 -11.54
C TYR A 259 3.63 13.98 -12.13
N ASP A 260 3.65 15.21 -12.64
CA ASP A 260 4.84 15.79 -13.27
C ASP A 260 5.99 15.88 -12.25
N ILE A 261 5.70 16.24 -11.00
CA ILE A 261 6.72 16.33 -9.93
C ILE A 261 7.35 14.95 -9.63
N ILE A 262 6.53 13.90 -9.52
CA ILE A 262 7.02 12.53 -9.27
C ILE A 262 7.82 12.00 -10.46
N ILE A 263 7.34 12.21 -11.68
CA ILE A 263 8.06 11.76 -12.89
C ILE A 263 9.38 12.51 -13.05
N ASP A 264 9.40 13.83 -12.85
CA ASP A 264 10.62 14.64 -12.90
C ASP A 264 11.65 14.16 -11.87
N HIS A 265 11.19 13.79 -10.67
CA HIS A 265 12.05 13.19 -9.65
C HIS A 265 12.65 11.85 -10.11
N VAL A 266 11.83 10.96 -10.66
CA VAL A 266 12.27 9.64 -11.16
C VAL A 266 13.32 9.78 -12.26
N LEU A 267 13.04 10.62 -13.27
CA LEU A 267 13.92 10.83 -14.41
C LEU A 267 15.23 11.53 -14.02
N LYS A 268 15.16 12.62 -13.25
CA LYS A 268 16.36 13.37 -12.84
C LYS A 268 17.31 12.53 -12.00
N ASN A 269 16.77 11.69 -11.11
CA ASN A 269 17.57 10.91 -10.17
C ASN A 269 17.92 9.51 -10.70
N ASN A 270 17.56 9.20 -11.95
CA ASN A 270 17.74 7.88 -12.55
C ASN A 270 17.18 6.78 -11.64
N ILE A 271 16.02 7.02 -11.02
CA ILE A 271 15.30 6.01 -10.23
C ILE A 271 14.78 4.97 -11.22
N ALA A 272 14.75 3.70 -10.82
CA ALA A 272 14.37 2.59 -11.69
C ALA A 272 15.29 2.35 -12.89
N LEU A 273 16.44 3.02 -12.99
CA LEU A 273 17.36 2.87 -14.13
C LEU A 273 18.40 1.78 -13.84
N LYS A 274 18.41 0.74 -14.66
CA LYS A 274 19.46 -0.30 -14.69
C LYS A 274 19.96 -0.47 -16.12
N ASP A 275 21.27 -0.41 -16.31
CA ASP A 275 21.90 -0.55 -17.64
C ASP A 275 21.31 0.41 -18.70
N SER A 276 20.99 1.64 -18.27
CA SER A 276 20.31 2.67 -19.09
C SER A 276 18.89 2.32 -19.55
N ARG A 277 18.24 1.36 -18.88
CA ARG A 277 16.85 0.94 -19.11
C ARG A 277 16.02 1.22 -17.87
N TYR A 278 14.86 1.85 -18.04
CA TYR A 278 13.94 2.09 -16.93
C TYR A 278 13.11 0.83 -16.66
N ASP A 279 12.81 0.59 -15.38
CA ASP A 279 11.88 -0.44 -14.95
C ASP A 279 10.51 -0.27 -15.62
N SER A 280 9.92 -1.38 -16.06
CA SER A 280 8.69 -1.41 -16.85
C SER A 280 7.47 -0.91 -16.08
N TYR A 281 7.43 -1.03 -14.75
CA TYR A 281 6.31 -0.52 -13.95
C TYR A 281 6.30 1.01 -13.88
N CYS A 282 7.46 1.62 -13.61
CA CYS A 282 7.62 3.07 -13.71
C CYS A 282 7.30 3.56 -15.12
N LEU A 283 7.77 2.85 -16.14
CA LEU A 283 7.58 3.22 -17.53
C LEU A 283 6.11 3.08 -17.98
N PHE A 284 5.38 2.08 -17.49
CA PHE A 284 3.96 1.88 -17.78
C PHE A 284 3.10 3.03 -17.26
N GLU A 285 3.29 3.45 -16.01
CA GLU A 285 2.60 4.64 -15.46
C GLU A 285 3.01 5.92 -16.20
N ILE A 286 4.29 6.05 -16.56
CA ILE A 286 4.83 7.15 -17.40
C ILE A 286 4.12 7.23 -18.78
N LEU A 287 3.87 6.08 -19.41
CA LEU A 287 3.34 5.98 -20.77
C LEU A 287 1.80 6.06 -20.84
N LYS A 288 1.10 5.44 -19.90
CA LYS A 288 -0.38 5.42 -19.83
C LYS A 288 -0.98 6.83 -19.78
N LEU A 289 -0.27 7.78 -19.17
CA LEU A 289 -0.72 9.16 -19.03
C LEU A 289 -0.23 10.10 -20.15
N LYS A 290 0.81 9.74 -20.91
CA LYS A 290 1.22 10.52 -22.10
C LYS A 290 0.16 10.43 -23.21
N ASP A 291 -0.51 9.29 -23.36
CA ASP A 291 -1.66 9.14 -24.26
C ASP A 291 -2.92 9.89 -23.78
N SER A 292 -3.04 10.13 -22.46
CA SER A 292 -4.15 10.93 -21.92
C SER A 292 -4.03 12.43 -22.17
N ARG A 293 -2.90 12.96 -22.67
CA ARG A 293 -2.72 14.41 -22.96
C ARG A 293 -3.55 14.94 -24.15
N GLY A 294 -4.58 14.20 -24.59
CA GLY A 294 -5.68 14.66 -25.44
C GLY A 294 -7.05 14.81 -24.72
N GLY A 295 -7.14 14.53 -23.41
CA GLY A 295 -8.39 14.64 -22.64
C GLY A 295 -8.15 14.59 -21.12
N THR A 296 -9.17 14.95 -20.33
CA THR A 296 -9.10 14.88 -18.86
C THR A 296 -8.64 13.49 -18.42
N PRO A 297 -7.64 13.36 -17.52
CA PRO A 297 -7.23 12.06 -17.00
C PRO A 297 -8.45 11.34 -16.44
N LYS A 298 -8.87 10.24 -17.07
CA LYS A 298 -9.82 9.32 -16.48
C LYS A 298 -9.03 8.36 -15.63
N LEU A 299 -9.34 8.33 -14.34
CA LEU A 299 -8.93 7.26 -13.44
C LEU A 299 -9.38 5.94 -14.08
N ILE A 300 -8.45 5.08 -14.51
CA ILE A 300 -8.81 3.69 -14.85
C ILE A 300 -8.78 2.90 -13.55
N TYR A 301 -9.76 3.21 -12.71
CA TYR A 301 -10.50 2.23 -11.93
C TYR A 301 -11.96 2.42 -12.36
N SER A 302 -12.28 2.07 -13.60
CA SER A 302 -13.67 1.87 -13.95
C SER A 302 -14.03 0.45 -13.50
N ASN A 303 -14.87 0.35 -12.47
CA ASN A 303 -15.59 -0.88 -12.12
C ASN A 303 -16.57 -1.34 -13.23
N SER A 304 -16.45 -0.81 -14.46
CA SER A 304 -17.21 -1.25 -15.61
C SER A 304 -16.33 -2.13 -16.49
N PHE A 305 -16.60 -3.44 -16.45
CA PHE A 305 -16.14 -4.40 -17.45
C PHE A 305 -16.92 -4.31 -18.77
N ASP A 306 -17.69 -3.23 -18.98
CA ASP A 306 -18.60 -3.06 -20.10
C ASP A 306 -17.90 -2.60 -21.40
N ASP A 307 -16.64 -2.20 -21.33
CA ASP A 307 -15.84 -1.92 -22.53
C ASP A 307 -14.96 -3.13 -22.85
N GLU A 308 -15.11 -3.66 -24.07
CA GLU A 308 -14.41 -4.81 -24.67
C GLU A 308 -12.87 -4.61 -24.80
N SER A 309 -12.21 -3.88 -23.90
CA SER A 309 -10.75 -3.93 -23.77
C SER A 309 -10.35 -5.27 -23.17
N SER A 310 -10.07 -6.20 -24.08
CA SER A 310 -9.73 -7.58 -23.83
C SER A 310 -8.69 -7.76 -22.71
N LEU A 311 -8.85 -8.85 -21.97
CA LEU A 311 -7.90 -9.50 -21.04
C LEU A 311 -6.44 -9.63 -21.53
N ASN A 312 -6.10 -9.18 -22.74
CA ASN A 312 -4.74 -9.20 -23.29
C ASN A 312 -3.86 -8.04 -22.83
N ASP A 313 -4.40 -7.01 -22.18
CA ASP A 313 -3.63 -5.84 -21.73
C ASP A 313 -3.05 -5.98 -20.31
N TRP A 314 -3.33 -7.10 -19.64
CA TRP A 314 -2.79 -7.41 -18.32
C TRP A 314 -1.76 -8.55 -18.41
N ILE A 315 -0.64 -8.27 -19.07
CA ILE A 315 0.55 -9.10 -18.92
C ILE A 315 1.21 -8.72 -17.58
N ILE A 316 0.80 -9.41 -16.52
CA ILE A 316 1.69 -9.65 -15.38
C ILE A 316 2.63 -10.78 -15.82
N GLU A 317 3.74 -10.44 -16.46
CA GLU A 317 4.88 -11.35 -16.59
C GLU A 317 6.21 -10.59 -16.48
N GLY A 318 6.78 -10.60 -15.26
CA GLY A 318 8.23 -10.65 -15.06
C GLY A 318 9.11 -9.51 -15.61
N PRO A 319 10.45 -9.63 -15.45
CA PRO A 319 11.41 -8.59 -15.77
C PRO A 319 11.64 -8.51 -17.29
N GLY A 320 10.76 -7.81 -18.00
CA GLY A 320 11.01 -7.36 -19.37
C GLY A 320 11.95 -6.15 -19.37
N GLN A 321 13.02 -6.19 -20.17
CA GLN A 321 13.93 -5.06 -20.34
C GLN A 321 13.53 -4.23 -21.57
N VAL A 322 13.17 -2.97 -21.39
CA VAL A 322 12.79 -2.06 -22.49
C VAL A 322 13.83 -0.94 -22.61
N ALA A 323 14.18 -0.54 -23.84
CA ALA A 323 15.15 0.54 -24.10
C ALA A 323 14.48 1.75 -24.76
N ILE A 324 14.96 2.95 -24.41
CA ILE A 324 14.56 4.21 -25.05
C ILE A 324 15.72 4.70 -25.93
N GLU A 325 15.47 4.80 -27.23
CA GLU A 325 16.40 5.38 -28.19
C GLU A 325 15.75 6.61 -28.84
N ASN A 326 16.40 7.77 -28.77
CA ASN A 326 15.93 9.02 -29.39
C ASN A 326 14.48 9.42 -29.04
N GLY A 327 14.05 9.12 -27.81
CA GLY A 327 12.70 9.43 -27.33
C GLY A 327 11.60 8.49 -27.86
N GLN A 328 11.97 7.36 -28.47
CA GLN A 328 11.05 6.34 -28.94
C GLN A 328 11.27 5.01 -28.21
N LEU A 329 10.16 4.32 -27.92
CA LEU A 329 10.14 3.03 -27.25
C LEU A 329 10.54 1.92 -28.24
N ARG A 330 11.47 1.06 -27.85
CA ARG A 330 11.72 -0.22 -28.54
C ARG A 330 11.57 -1.37 -27.54
N ILE A 331 10.62 -2.25 -27.84
CA ILE A 331 10.36 -3.51 -27.13
C ILE A 331 11.41 -4.53 -27.56
#